data_AF-A0A947AFY7-F1
#
_entry.id   AF-A0A947AFY7-F1
#
_cell.length_a   1.000
_cell.length_b   1.000
_cell.length_c   1.000
_cell.angle_alpha   90.00
_cell.angle_beta   90.00
_cell.angle_gamma   90.00
#
_symmetry.space_group_name_H-M   'P 1'
#
loop_
_entity.id
_entity.type
_entity.pdbx_description
1 polymer ?
#
loop_
_entity_poly.entity_id
_entity_poly.type
_entity_poly.pdbx_seq_one_letter_code
_entity_poly.pdbx_strand_id
1 'polypeptide(L)'
;DKGCASCHNGVALGGTMQPFEIAAKYKFANLGDFKGDDNGMVKTPTLRNITETAPYYHNGAIWSLAEAVKEMGSTQLGIKISDKEAAEIVNFLGALKGRKPKIVYPQLPESTLNTPKPDFN
;
A
#
# COMPACT_ATOMS: atom_id res chain seq x y z
N ASP A 1 16.43 -13.79 -3.95
CA ASP A 1 16.41 -12.42 -3.40
C ASP A 1 16.37 -11.42 -4.56
N LYS A 2 15.52 -10.39 -4.48
CA LYS A 2 15.33 -9.35 -5.52
C LYS A 2 15.60 -7.93 -4.97
N GLY A 3 15.92 -7.78 -3.68
CA GLY A 3 16.16 -6.48 -3.06
C GLY A 3 14.93 -5.78 -2.48
N CYS A 4 13.73 -6.38 -2.54
CA CYS A 4 12.50 -5.78 -2.00
C CYS A 4 12.59 -5.45 -0.49
N ALA A 5 13.35 -6.25 0.25
CA ALA A 5 13.54 -6.09 1.69
C ALA A 5 14.41 -4.87 2.06
N SER A 6 15.10 -4.21 1.11
CA SER A 6 15.83 -2.97 1.43
C SER A 6 14.89 -1.85 1.89
N CYS A 7 13.66 -1.82 1.35
CA CYS A 7 12.62 -0.86 1.71
C CYS A 7 11.51 -1.50 2.58
N HIS A 8 11.13 -2.75 2.30
CA HIS A 8 10.07 -3.46 3.01
C HIS A 8 10.63 -4.39 4.10
N ASN A 9 11.22 -3.80 5.14
CA ASN A 9 11.82 -4.53 6.27
C ASN A 9 11.19 -4.19 7.62
N GLY A 10 11.72 -4.83 8.66
CA GLY A 10 11.30 -4.65 10.04
C GLY A 10 9.94 -5.27 10.33
N VAL A 11 9.42 -4.98 11.53
CA VAL A 11 8.17 -5.57 12.02
C VAL A 11 6.97 -5.22 11.14
N ALA A 12 6.97 -4.09 10.44
CA ALA A 12 5.87 -3.67 9.57
C ALA A 12 6.10 -4.02 8.10
N LEU A 13 7.26 -4.55 7.72
CA LEU A 13 7.64 -4.76 6.31
C LEU A 13 7.48 -3.47 5.49
N GLY A 14 8.07 -2.38 5.98
CA GLY A 14 7.90 -1.02 5.47
C GLY A 14 7.78 0.00 6.61
N GLY A 15 7.39 1.22 6.27
CA GLY A 15 7.14 2.32 7.21
C GLY A 15 8.24 3.38 7.26
N THR A 16 9.39 3.15 6.64
CA THR A 16 10.47 4.14 6.48
C THR A 16 10.24 5.00 5.24
N MET A 17 10.85 6.19 5.21
CA MET A 17 10.88 7.06 4.03
C MET A 17 11.89 6.53 3.02
N GLN A 18 11.51 6.45 1.75
CA GLN A 18 12.35 5.98 0.64
C GLN A 18 12.08 6.81 -0.62
N PRO A 19 13.05 6.98 -1.52
CA PRO A 19 12.78 7.56 -2.83
C PRO A 19 11.92 6.59 -3.67
N PHE A 20 11.04 7.16 -4.50
CA PHE A 20 10.19 6.41 -5.43
C PHE A 20 10.55 6.76 -6.87
N GLU A 21 10.37 5.81 -7.80
CA GLU A 21 10.83 5.91 -9.19
C GLU A 21 12.36 5.93 -9.35
N ILE A 22 13.08 5.14 -8.56
CA ILE A 22 14.56 5.11 -8.55
C ILE A 22 15.14 4.68 -9.91
N ALA A 23 14.55 3.66 -10.53
CA ALA A 23 15.09 3.06 -11.74
C ALA A 23 14.29 3.43 -13.00
N ALA A 24 12.97 3.56 -12.88
CA ALA A 24 12.09 3.94 -13.98
C ALA A 24 10.87 4.71 -13.48
N LYS A 25 10.25 5.48 -14.37
CA LYS A 25 9.00 6.18 -14.09
C LYS A 25 7.85 5.20 -13.85
N TYR A 26 7.05 5.48 -12.83
CA TYR A 26 5.83 4.76 -12.53
C TYR A 26 4.81 4.99 -13.65
N LYS A 27 4.14 3.92 -14.09
CA LYS A 27 3.18 3.95 -15.20
C LYS A 27 2.07 4.98 -15.04
N PHE A 28 1.64 5.25 -13.80
CA PHE A 28 0.56 6.19 -13.49
C PHE A 28 1.06 7.43 -12.73
N ALA A 29 2.31 7.85 -12.94
CA ALA A 29 2.91 9.01 -12.27
C ALA A 29 2.14 10.33 -12.49
N ASN A 30 1.42 10.46 -13.61
CA ASN A 30 0.65 11.66 -13.95
C ASN A 30 -0.79 11.64 -13.40
N LEU A 31 -1.18 10.59 -12.66
CA LEU A 31 -2.51 10.49 -12.04
C LEU A 31 -2.43 10.95 -10.58
N GLY A 32 -3.00 12.13 -10.32
CA GLY A 32 -2.93 12.81 -9.03
C GLY A 32 -1.75 13.78 -8.94
N ASP A 33 -1.52 14.34 -7.76
CA ASP A 33 -0.51 15.37 -7.47
C ASP A 33 0.45 14.95 -6.35
N PHE A 34 0.55 13.64 -6.09
CA PHE A 34 1.39 13.09 -5.03
C PHE A 34 2.88 13.35 -5.28
N LYS A 35 3.55 14.06 -4.37
CA LYS A 35 4.96 14.49 -4.51
C LYS A 35 5.91 13.95 -3.44
N GLY A 36 5.42 13.22 -2.45
CA GLY A 36 6.22 12.84 -1.28
C GLY A 36 6.36 14.00 -0.28
N ASP A 37 7.39 13.93 0.57
CA ASP A 37 7.77 15.01 1.48
C ASP A 37 8.56 16.13 0.78
N ASP A 38 9.10 17.08 1.56
CA ASP A 38 9.88 18.21 1.04
C ASP A 38 11.12 17.77 0.22
N ASN A 39 11.62 16.55 0.46
CA ASN A 39 12.75 15.96 -0.26
C ASN A 39 12.30 14.99 -1.37
N GLY A 40 11.01 14.91 -1.66
CA GLY A 40 10.43 13.97 -2.62
C GLY A 40 10.42 12.52 -2.13
N MET A 41 10.62 12.28 -0.83
CA MET A 41 10.64 10.94 -0.27
C MET A 41 9.22 10.47 0.02
N VAL A 42 9.00 9.17 -0.16
CA VAL A 42 7.70 8.54 0.01
C VAL A 42 7.76 7.53 1.14
N LYS A 43 6.76 7.53 2.02
CA LYS A 43 6.63 6.50 3.03
C LYS A 43 6.38 5.16 2.37
N THR A 44 7.30 4.23 2.54
CA THR A 44 7.13 2.86 2.05
C THR A 44 5.94 2.22 2.80
N PRO A 45 4.88 1.77 2.11
CA PRO A 45 3.72 1.21 2.79
C PRO A 45 4.07 -0.10 3.50
N THR A 46 3.33 -0.41 4.57
CA THR A 46 3.38 -1.74 5.18
C THR A 46 2.78 -2.78 4.24
N LEU A 47 3.42 -3.94 4.15
CA LEU A 47 2.90 -5.07 3.37
C LEU A 47 1.99 -6.00 4.20
N ARG A 48 1.73 -5.70 5.48
CA ARG A 48 0.83 -6.52 6.31
C ARG A 48 -0.60 -6.39 5.80
N ASN A 49 -1.27 -7.53 5.60
CA ASN A 49 -2.64 -7.61 5.05
C ASN A 49 -2.79 -7.07 3.62
N ILE A 50 -1.69 -6.94 2.86
CA ILE A 50 -1.73 -6.34 1.53
C ILE A 50 -2.72 -7.00 0.57
N THR A 51 -2.97 -8.30 0.72
CA THR A 51 -3.94 -9.04 -0.12
C THR A 51 -5.40 -8.59 0.05
N GLU A 52 -5.71 -7.74 1.03
CA GLU A 52 -7.07 -7.31 1.37
C GLU A 52 -7.28 -5.80 1.20
N THR A 53 -6.28 -5.08 0.68
CA THR A 53 -6.25 -3.61 0.63
C THR A 53 -6.05 -3.09 -0.79
N ALA A 54 -6.56 -3.79 -1.79
CA ALA A 54 -6.63 -3.26 -3.14
C ALA A 54 -7.60 -2.04 -3.19
N PRO A 55 -7.41 -1.11 -4.13
CA PRO A 55 -6.32 -1.05 -5.11
C PRO A 55 -4.98 -0.56 -4.50
N TYR A 56 -3.89 -0.74 -5.25
CA TYR A 56 -2.51 -0.53 -4.80
C TYR A 56 -1.94 0.81 -5.27
N TYR A 57 -0.86 1.22 -4.60
CA TYR A 57 -0.18 2.52 -4.69
C TYR A 57 -1.01 3.69 -4.15
N HIS A 58 -0.36 4.84 -4.00
CA HIS A 58 -0.95 6.04 -3.40
C HIS A 58 -2.15 6.59 -4.18
N ASN A 59 -2.23 6.31 -5.49
CA ASN A 59 -3.30 6.76 -6.36
C ASN A 59 -4.33 5.66 -6.69
N GLY A 60 -4.18 4.46 -6.12
CA GLY A 60 -5.13 3.35 -6.32
C GLY A 60 -5.29 2.90 -7.77
N ALA A 61 -4.29 3.12 -8.63
CA ALA A 61 -4.42 2.89 -10.06
C ALA A 61 -4.27 1.42 -10.48
N ILE A 62 -3.68 0.57 -9.62
CA ILE A 62 -3.41 -0.85 -9.94
C ILE A 62 -4.25 -1.74 -9.03
N TRP A 63 -5.11 -2.57 -9.63
CA TRP A 63 -6.02 -3.46 -8.89
C TRP A 63 -5.43 -4.84 -8.60
N SER A 64 -4.53 -5.32 -9.45
CA SER A 64 -3.92 -6.64 -9.30
C SER A 64 -2.63 -6.58 -8.48
N LEU A 65 -2.52 -7.44 -7.46
CA LEU A 65 -1.32 -7.49 -6.63
C LEU A 65 -0.11 -7.98 -7.43
N ALA A 66 -0.32 -8.89 -8.38
CA ALA A 66 0.74 -9.37 -9.26
C ALA A 66 1.25 -8.26 -10.19
N GLU A 67 0.36 -7.39 -10.70
CA GLU A 67 0.77 -6.23 -11.48
C GLU A 67 1.52 -5.21 -10.62
N ALA A 68 1.06 -4.97 -9.38
CA ALA A 68 1.77 -4.10 -8.45
C ALA A 68 3.17 -4.61 -8.11
N VAL A 69 3.35 -5.93 -7.94
CA VAL A 69 4.68 -6.53 -7.74
C VAL A 69 5.58 -6.26 -8.94
N LYS A 70 5.08 -6.47 -10.17
CA LYS A 70 5.87 -6.26 -11.40
C LYS A 70 6.24 -4.79 -11.58
N GLU A 71 5.28 -3.89 -11.38
CA GLU A 71 5.48 -2.45 -11.46
C GLU A 71 6.55 -2.01 -10.44
N MET A 72 6.49 -2.51 -9.20
CA MET A 72 7.53 -2.22 -8.21
C MET A 72 8.92 -2.70 -8.64
N GLY A 73 9.00 -3.88 -9.26
CA GLY A 73 10.23 -4.42 -9.84
C GLY A 73 10.83 -3.51 -10.91
N SER A 74 10.02 -3.01 -11.84
CA SER A 74 10.51 -2.10 -12.89
C SER A 74 10.83 -0.71 -12.35
N THR A 75 9.94 -0.13 -11.56
CA THR A 75 10.03 1.27 -11.10
C THR A 75 11.17 1.48 -10.10
N GLN A 76 11.35 0.57 -9.14
CA GLN A 76 12.36 0.74 -8.09
C GLN A 76 13.69 0.08 -8.42
N LEU A 77 13.67 -1.07 -9.10
CA LEU A 77 14.85 -1.93 -9.25
C LEU A 77 15.32 -2.05 -10.71
N GLY A 78 14.53 -1.57 -11.67
CA GLY A 78 14.87 -1.65 -13.09
C GLY A 78 14.84 -3.08 -13.65
N ILE A 79 14.17 -4.00 -12.96
CA ILE A 79 14.10 -5.41 -13.34
C ILE A 79 12.72 -5.78 -13.88
N LYS A 80 12.70 -6.71 -14.83
CA LYS A 80 11.46 -7.34 -15.27
C LYS A 80 11.17 -8.56 -14.40
N ILE A 81 10.04 -8.55 -13.69
CA ILE A 81 9.55 -9.71 -12.94
C ILE A 81 8.62 -10.51 -13.85
N SER A 82 8.91 -11.79 -14.03
CA SER A 82 8.07 -12.72 -14.81
C SER A 82 6.76 -13.04 -14.09
N ASP A 83 5.79 -13.60 -14.82
CA ASP A 83 4.50 -14.01 -14.23
C ASP A 83 4.68 -15.05 -13.12
N LYS A 84 5.61 -15.99 -13.31
CA LYS A 84 5.93 -17.03 -12.33
C LYS A 84 6.52 -16.42 -11.06
N GLU A 85 7.51 -15.54 -11.18
CA GLU A 85 8.13 -14.88 -10.03
C GLU A 85 7.12 -13.97 -9.30
N ALA A 86 6.27 -13.25 -10.05
CA ALA A 86 5.22 -12.44 -9.46
C ALA A 86 4.24 -13.31 -8.66
N ALA A 87 3.85 -14.48 -9.18
CA ALA A 87 2.98 -15.42 -8.47
C ALA A 87 3.63 -15.96 -7.18
N GLU A 88 4.92 -16.29 -7.21
CA GLU A 88 5.68 -16.72 -6.03
C GLU A 88 5.75 -15.61 -4.97
N ILE A 89 6.00 -14.36 -5.37
CA ILE A 89 6.01 -13.21 -4.47
C ILE A 89 4.61 -12.97 -3.90
N VAL A 90 3.56 -13.00 -4.72
CA VAL A 90 2.17 -12.87 -4.27
C VAL A 90 1.80 -13.95 -3.26
N ASN A 91 2.26 -15.19 -3.47
CA ASN A 91 2.07 -16.28 -2.51
C ASN A 91 2.74 -15.96 -1.16
N PHE A 92 3.97 -15.45 -1.16
CA PHE A 92 4.63 -14.96 0.05
C PHE A 92 3.83 -13.82 0.71
N LEU A 93 3.35 -12.84 -0.07
CA LEU A 93 2.54 -11.73 0.45
C LEU A 93 1.23 -12.23 1.09
N GLY A 94 0.68 -13.35 0.62
CA GLY A 94 -0.45 -14.04 1.25
C GLY A 94 -0.19 -14.48 2.70
N ALA A 95 1.06 -14.87 3.02
CA ALA A 95 1.46 -15.21 4.38
C ALA A 95 1.52 -13.99 5.33
N LEU A 96 1.48 -12.76 4.80
CA LEU A 96 1.49 -11.52 5.59
C LEU A 96 0.09 -11.12 6.10
N LYS A 97 -0.94 -11.91 5.78
CA LYS A 97 -2.29 -11.72 6.29
C LYS A 97 -2.36 -12.06 7.78
N GLY A 98 -2.57 -11.03 8.60
CA GLY A 98 -2.68 -11.15 10.04
C GLY A 98 -4.09 -11.51 10.53
N ARG A 99 -4.16 -11.99 11.77
CA ARG A 99 -5.41 -12.19 12.51
C ARG A 99 -6.07 -10.83 12.73
N LYS A 100 -7.34 -10.69 12.37
CA LYS A 100 -8.09 -9.43 12.53
C LYS A 100 -8.65 -9.31 13.95
N PRO A 101 -8.71 -8.09 14.51
CA PRO A 101 -9.38 -7.89 15.79
C PRO A 101 -10.86 -8.24 15.65
N LYS A 102 -11.42 -8.86 16.70
CA LYS A 102 -12.87 -9.00 16.81
C LYS A 102 -13.42 -7.66 17.29
N ILE A 103 -14.07 -6.93 16.41
CA ILE A 103 -14.73 -5.67 16.73
C ILE A 103 -16.20 -5.99 17.03
N VAL A 104 -16.67 -5.63 18.22
CA VAL A 104 -18.09 -5.74 18.60
C VAL A 104 -18.74 -4.39 18.30
N TYR A 105 -19.92 -4.39 17.67
CA TYR A 105 -20.64 -3.16 17.37
C TYR A 105 -21.02 -2.44 18.67
N PRO A 106 -20.55 -1.20 18.89
CA PRO A 106 -20.82 -0.49 20.14
C PRO A 106 -22.27 -0.03 20.19
N GLN A 107 -22.88 -0.06 21.37
CA GLN A 107 -24.14 0.63 21.62
C GLN A 107 -23.80 2.08 21.95
N LEU A 108 -23.99 2.96 20.96
CA LEU A 108 -23.77 4.40 21.12
C LEU A 108 -24.87 5.00 22.01
N PRO A 109 -24.58 6.07 22.77
CA PRO A 109 -25.58 6.72 23.61
C PRO A 109 -26.68 7.39 22.77
N GLU A 110 -27.87 7.54 23.36
CA GLU A 110 -28.98 8.28 22.76
C GLU A 110 -28.64 9.78 22.64
N SER A 111 -29.15 10.40 21.58
CA SER A 111 -29.10 11.86 21.43
C SER A 111 -30.02 12.55 22.44
N THR A 112 -29.67 13.77 22.82
CA THR A 112 -30.50 14.65 23.66
C THR A 112 -31.06 15.80 22.83
N LEU A 113 -31.95 16.60 23.42
CA LEU A 113 -32.44 17.85 22.81
C LEU A 113 -31.32 18.85 22.50
N ASN A 114 -30.19 18.76 23.20
CA ASN A 114 -29.03 19.62 23.00
C ASN A 114 -27.99 19.02 22.04
N THR A 115 -28.20 17.79 21.55
CA THR A 115 -27.29 17.19 20.56
C THR A 115 -27.39 17.98 19.26
N PRO A 116 -26.28 18.49 18.70
CA PRO A 116 -26.29 19.24 17.45
C PRO A 116 -26.98 18.44 16.34
N LYS A 117 -27.81 19.14 15.54
CA LYS A 117 -28.46 18.53 14.39
C LYS A 117 -27.41 18.19 13.32
N PRO A 118 -27.52 17.05 12.62
CA PRO A 118 -26.63 16.75 11.50
C PRO A 118 -26.73 17.82 10.41
N ASP A 119 -25.59 18.23 9.88
CA ASP A 119 -25.49 19.00 8.64
C ASP A 119 -25.23 18.03 7.48
N PHE A 120 -26.01 18.18 6.41
CA PHE A 120 -25.97 17.30 5.24
C PHE A 120 -25.58 18.03 3.96
N ASN A 121 -25.25 19.32 4.06
CA ASN A 121 -24.83 20.15 2.93
C ASN A 121 -23.31 20.13 2.70
#